data_AF-A0A024FIL7-F1
#
_entry.id   AF-A0A024FIL7-F1
#
_cell.length_a   1.000
_cell.length_b   1.000
_cell.length_c   1.000
_cell.angle_alpha   90.00
_cell.angle_beta   90.00
_cell.angle_gamma   90.00
#
_symmetry.space_group_name_H-M   'P 1'
#
loop_
_entity.id
_entity.type
_entity.pdbx_description
1 polymer ?
#
loop_
_entity_poly.entity_id
_entity_poly.type
_entity_poly.pdbx_seq_one_letter_code
_entity_poly.pdbx_strand_id
1 'polypeptide(L)'
;MDAENTSYVKKPCCKDTIDIVEGQDELNSIDFEDLDQIEKLTLTAYIFIYSNFLESLPKLIIPHKDYSPPNLTKDIQVLDETYLI
;
A
#
# COMPACT_ATOMS: atom_id res chain seq x y z
N MET A 1 -27.26 21.27 -44.19
CA MET A 1 -26.89 19.87 -44.44
C MET A 1 -25.62 19.55 -43.68
N ASP A 2 -25.65 18.99 -42.49
CA ASP A 2 -26.40 19.27 -41.26
C ASP A 2 -25.41 18.85 -40.18
N ALA A 3 -25.15 19.71 -39.21
CA ALA A 3 -24.24 19.36 -38.13
C ALA A 3 -24.86 18.20 -37.35
N GLU A 4 -24.25 17.02 -37.42
CA GLU A 4 -24.65 15.86 -36.63
C GLU A 4 -24.67 16.27 -35.15
N ASN A 5 -25.88 16.34 -34.61
CA ASN A 5 -26.11 16.57 -33.20
C ASN A 5 -25.86 15.25 -32.46
N THR A 6 -24.59 14.92 -32.25
CA THR A 6 -24.18 13.76 -31.48
C THR A 6 -24.55 14.00 -30.02
N SER A 7 -25.73 13.52 -29.62
CA SER A 7 -26.18 13.51 -28.23
C SER A 7 -25.15 12.74 -27.40
N TYR A 8 -24.34 13.47 -26.61
CA TYR A 8 -23.46 12.88 -25.62
C TYR A 8 -24.30 12.27 -24.50
N VAL A 9 -24.62 10.98 -24.62
CA VAL A 9 -25.21 10.21 -23.52
C VAL A 9 -24.15 10.10 -22.43
N LYS A 10 -24.32 10.89 -21.35
CA LYS A 10 -23.48 10.73 -20.15
C LYS A 10 -23.63 9.29 -19.67
N LYS A 11 -22.55 8.53 -19.70
CA LYS A 11 -22.51 7.22 -19.04
C LYS A 11 -22.86 7.45 -17.56
N PRO A 12 -23.75 6.66 -16.94
CA PRO A 12 -23.98 6.75 -15.50
C PRO A 12 -22.67 6.39 -14.81
N CYS A 13 -21.92 7.41 -14.37
CA CYS A 13 -20.53 7.27 -13.93
C CYS A 13 -20.41 6.96 -12.44
N CYS A 14 -21.52 6.98 -11.72
CA CYS A 14 -21.54 6.79 -10.28
C CYS A 14 -22.76 5.94 -9.94
N LYS A 15 -22.51 4.86 -9.19
CA LYS A 15 -23.56 4.06 -8.58
C LYS A 15 -23.87 4.74 -7.25
N ASP A 16 -25.14 5.06 -6.97
CA ASP A 16 -25.56 5.68 -5.69
C ASP A 16 -25.51 4.68 -4.51
N THR A 17 -24.75 3.60 -4.67
CA THR A 17 -24.56 2.57 -3.65
C THR A 17 -23.23 2.82 -2.97
N ILE A 18 -23.27 3.03 -1.66
CA ILE A 18 -22.08 3.07 -0.83
C ILE A 18 -21.70 1.62 -0.55
N ASP A 19 -20.60 1.16 -1.14
CA ASP A 19 -20.01 -0.13 -0.78
C ASP A 19 -19.26 0.06 0.54
N ILE A 20 -19.87 -0.40 1.64
CA ILE A 20 -19.24 -0.39 2.96
C ILE A 20 -18.35 -1.64 3.03
N VAL A 21 -17.03 -1.43 2.93
CA VAL A 21 -16.05 -2.48 3.21
C VAL A 21 -15.76 -2.40 4.70
N GLU A 22 -16.35 -3.32 5.45
CA GLU A 22 -16.12 -3.44 6.89
C GLU A 22 -14.66 -3.86 7.12
N GLY A 23 -13.95 -3.11 7.96
CA GLY A 23 -12.57 -3.41 8.34
C GLY A 23 -12.50 -4.69 9.15
N GLN A 24 -11.32 -5.30 9.19
CA GLN A 24 -11.09 -6.45 10.04
C GLN A 24 -10.98 -5.99 11.51
N ASP A 25 -11.95 -6.38 12.34
CA ASP A 25 -11.96 -6.05 13.78
C ASP A 25 -10.97 -6.91 14.59
N GLU A 26 -10.74 -8.16 14.16
CA GLU A 26 -9.84 -9.11 14.82
C GLU A 26 -8.73 -9.57 13.88
N LEU A 27 -7.48 -9.36 14.29
CA LEU A 27 -6.33 -9.79 13.50
C LEU A 27 -6.23 -11.33 13.50
N ASN A 28 -6.26 -11.93 12.30
CA ASN A 28 -5.98 -13.35 12.14
C ASN A 28 -4.50 -13.63 12.44
N SER A 29 -4.22 -14.20 13.61
CA SER A 29 -2.88 -14.60 14.05
C SER A 29 -2.54 -16.00 13.53
N ILE A 30 -2.36 -16.14 12.22
CA ILE A 30 -1.84 -17.39 11.63
C ILE A 30 -0.33 -17.38 11.75
N ASP A 31 0.23 -18.36 12.45
CA ASP A 31 1.68 -18.53 12.54
C ASP A 31 2.19 -19.29 11.30
N PHE A 32 3.47 -19.11 10.99
CA PHE A 32 4.08 -19.82 9.86
C PHE A 32 3.97 -21.34 10.01
N GLU A 33 3.96 -21.86 11.24
CA GLU A 33 3.80 -23.28 11.53
C GLU A 33 2.42 -23.82 11.12
N ASP A 34 1.39 -22.98 11.14
CA ASP A 34 0.00 -23.36 10.82
C ASP A 34 -0.25 -23.59 9.32
N LEU A 35 0.64 -23.05 8.47
CA LEU A 35 0.53 -23.19 7.02
C LEU A 35 0.76 -24.63 6.56
N ASP A 36 0.02 -25.06 5.54
CA ASP A 36 0.24 -26.36 4.92
C ASP A 36 1.57 -26.40 4.12
N GLN A 37 1.97 -27.61 3.71
CA GLN A 37 3.25 -27.79 3.03
C GLN A 37 3.33 -27.06 1.68
N ILE A 38 2.21 -26.97 0.95
CA ILE A 38 2.14 -26.30 -0.34
C ILE A 38 2.20 -24.79 -0.13
N GLU A 39 1.45 -24.25 0.83
CA GLU A 39 1.46 -22.84 1.20
C GLU A 39 2.86 -22.37 1.61
N LYS A 40 3.54 -23.14 2.47
CA LYS A 40 4.94 -22.87 2.87
C LYS A 40 5.86 -22.85 1.65
N LEU A 41 5.74 -23.83 0.76
CA LEU A 41 6.55 -23.93 -0.44
C LEU A 41 6.30 -22.74 -1.39
N THR A 42 5.03 -22.40 -1.63
CA THR A 42 4.61 -21.30 -2.49
C THR A 42 5.09 -19.96 -1.94
N LEU A 43 4.90 -19.70 -0.64
CA LEU A 43 5.34 -18.47 0.01
C LEU A 43 6.87 -18.32 -0.07
N THR A 44 7.60 -19.41 0.22
CA THR A 44 9.06 -19.41 0.15
C THR A 44 9.56 -19.15 -1.27
N ALA A 45 8.98 -19.82 -2.26
CA ALA A 45 9.34 -19.61 -3.67
C ALA A 45 9.02 -18.18 -4.13
N TYR A 46 7.87 -17.65 -3.73
CA TYR A 46 7.48 -16.27 -4.03
C TYR A 46 8.48 -15.26 -3.43
N ILE A 47 8.80 -15.36 -2.14
CA ILE A 47 9.76 -14.48 -1.47
C ILE A 47 11.14 -14.58 -2.13
N PHE A 48 11.57 -15.80 -2.46
CA PHE A 48 12.84 -16.02 -3.14
C PHE A 48 12.88 -15.32 -4.50
N ILE A 49 11.86 -15.52 -5.34
CA ILE A 49 11.77 -14.87 -6.65
C ILE A 49 11.73 -13.35 -6.49
N TYR A 50 10.85 -12.85 -5.62
CA TYR A 50 10.67 -11.42 -5.38
C TYR A 50 11.97 -10.75 -4.94
N SER A 51 12.69 -11.36 -3.99
CA SER A 51 13.96 -10.84 -3.47
C SER A 51 15.08 -10.80 -4.53
N ASN A 52 15.09 -11.77 -5.45
CA ASN A 52 16.10 -11.84 -6.51
C ASN A 52 15.71 -11.03 -7.77
N PHE A 53 14.42 -10.73 -7.96
CA PHE A 53 13.94 -9.99 -9.12
C PHE A 53 14.09 -8.48 -8.97
N LEU A 54 14.10 -7.98 -7.73
CA LEU A 54 14.35 -6.56 -7.47
C LEU A 54 15.84 -6.26 -7.61
N GLU A 55 16.20 -5.62 -8.72
CA GLU A 55 17.52 -5.03 -8.87
C GLU A 55 17.71 -3.96 -7.80
N SER A 56 18.81 -4.05 -7.03
CA SER A 56 19.10 -3.04 -6.04
C SER A 56 19.31 -1.70 -6.74
N LEU A 57 18.68 -0.63 -6.24
CA LEU A 57 19.01 0.71 -6.70
C LEU A 57 20.53 0.93 -6.56
N PRO A 58 21.17 1.62 -7.53
CA PRO A 58 22.58 1.98 -7.39
C PRO A 58 22.78 2.66 -6.04
N LYS A 59 23.90 2.36 -5.38
CA LYS A 59 24.24 2.94 -4.06
C LYS A 59 24.04 4.45 -4.13
N LEU A 60 22.98 4.93 -3.49
CA LEU A 60 22.69 6.35 -3.42
C LEU A 60 23.83 6.99 -2.63
N ILE A 61 24.55 7.93 -3.25
CA ILE A 61 25.49 8.77 -2.51
C ILE A 61 24.61 9.71 -1.69
N ILE A 62 24.41 9.38 -0.42
CA ILE A 62 23.68 10.22 0.54
C ILE A 62 24.71 11.21 1.10
N PRO A 63 24.71 12.49 0.68
CA PRO A 63 25.74 13.46 1.08
C PRO A 63 25.78 13.70 2.60
N HIS A 64 24.67 13.41 3.26
CA HIS A 64 24.45 13.63 4.68
C HIS A 64 24.28 12.31 5.45
N LYS A 65 24.85 11.20 4.97
CA LYS A 65 24.70 9.88 5.58
C LYS A 65 25.09 9.86 7.07
N ASP A 66 26.09 10.66 7.43
CA ASP A 66 26.64 10.75 8.78
C ASP A 66 26.13 11.97 9.56
N TYR A 67 25.16 12.72 9.02
CA TYR A 67 24.51 13.78 9.79
C TYR A 67 23.70 13.15 10.90
N SER A 68 23.95 13.59 12.13
CA SER A 68 23.03 13.27 13.22
C SER A 68 21.66 13.88 12.90
N PRO A 69 20.56 13.13 13.10
CA PRO A 69 19.22 13.69 12.99
C PRO A 69 19.13 14.95 13.84
N PRO A 70 18.37 15.98 13.41
CA PRO A 70 18.14 17.14 14.24
C PRO A 70 17.63 16.72 15.61
N ASN A 71 18.15 17.32 16.68
CA ASN A 71 17.60 17.10 18.01
C ASN A 71 16.16 17.63 18.04
N LEU A 72 15.20 16.70 17.98
CA LEU A 72 13.79 17.03 18.09
C LEU A 72 13.52 17.49 19.52
N THR A 73 13.20 18.78 19.69
CA THR A 73 12.74 19.31 20.99
C THR A 73 11.32 18.84 21.29
N LYS A 74 10.51 18.61 20.24
CA LYS A 74 9.17 18.03 20.27
C LYS A 74 8.96 17.23 18.99
N ASP A 75 8.31 16.08 19.09
CA ASP A 75 7.87 15.30 17.95
C ASP A 75 6.50 15.84 17.49
N ILE A 76 6.52 16.84 16.61
CA ILE A 76 5.30 17.50 16.13
C ILE A 76 4.40 16.57 15.30
N GLN A 77 4.98 15.56 14.65
CA GLN A 77 4.23 14.61 13.83
C GLN A 77 3.36 13.71 14.70
N VAL A 78 3.89 13.25 15.83
CA VAL A 78 3.13 12.52 16.86
C VAL A 78 2.11 13.44 17.54
N LEU A 79 2.46 14.69 17.81
CA LEU A 79 1.55 15.65 18.46
C LEU A 79 0.34 16.02 17.59
N ASP A 80 0.51 16.10 16.27
CA ASP A 80 -0.54 16.43 15.31
C ASP A 80 -1.20 15.17 14.69
N GLU A 81 -0.84 13.98 15.16
CA GLU A 81 -1.40 12.74 14.63
C GLU A 81 -2.88 12.61 15.02
N THR A 82 -3.76 12.59 14.02
CA THR A 82 -5.19 12.35 14.22
C THR A 82 -5.51 10.90 13.93
N TYR A 83 -5.83 10.13 14.98
CA TYR A 83 -6.38 8.80 14.80
C TYR A 83 -7.86 8.94 14.42
N LEU A 84 -8.22 8.45 13.23
CA LEU A 84 -9.61 8.20 12.89
C LEU A 84 -10.10 7.08 13.80
N ILE A 85 -11.09 7.39 14.63
CA ILE A 85 -11.84 6.44 15.47
C ILE A 85 -13.07 6.00 14.69
#